data_AF-A0A819WNQ3-F1
#
_entry.id   AF-A0A819WNQ3-F1
#
_cell.length_a   1.000
_cell.length_b   1.000
_cell.length_c   1.000
_cell.angle_alpha   90.00
_cell.angle_beta   90.00
_cell.angle_gamma   90.00
#
_symmetry.space_group_name_H-M   'P 1'
#
loop_
_entity.id
_entity.type
_entity.pdbx_description
1 polymer ?
#
loop_
_entity_poly.entity_id
_entity_poly.type
_entity_poly.pdbx_seq_one_letter_code
_entity_poly.pdbx_strand_id
1 'polypeptide(L)'
;MEVVGENYPPPPTKALIARILSMVKMALLVCLLFGQNPFTLLNIPTPAAYSWALQNKMYACLMVFFFSNSIESYLISTGAFEISVNDVPLWSKLQTGRLPSANEFVQMLQTFATNTEFNNPGRLNF
;
A
#
# COMPACT_ATOMS: atom_id res chain seq x y z
N MET A 1 20.71 1.58 -19.10
CA MET A 1 20.00 0.99 -17.94
C MET A 1 18.85 1.92 -17.64
N GLU A 2 17.62 1.43 -17.70
CA GLU A 2 16.44 2.21 -17.32
C GLU A 2 16.21 2.02 -15.82
N VAL A 3 15.94 3.12 -15.12
CA VAL A 3 15.56 3.06 -13.71
C VAL A 3 14.05 3.11 -13.65
N VAL A 4 13.43 2.00 -13.27
CA VAL A 4 11.99 1.90 -13.09
C VAL A 4 11.69 1.98 -11.60
N GLY A 5 10.92 2.98 -11.19
CA GLY A 5 10.40 3.08 -9.83
C GLY A 5 9.01 2.46 -9.76
N GLU A 6 8.82 1.46 -8.91
CA GLU A 6 7.52 0.84 -8.68
C GLU A 6 7.14 0.80 -7.20
N ASN A 7 5.84 0.71 -6.92
CA ASN A 7 5.35 0.54 -5.56
C ASN A 7 5.50 -0.92 -5.14
N TYR A 8 6.18 -1.14 -4.02
CA TYR A 8 6.31 -2.48 -3.47
C TYR A 8 4.92 -3.04 -3.09
N PRO A 9 4.53 -4.23 -3.57
CA PRO A 9 3.18 -4.75 -3.40
C PRO A 9 2.87 -5.01 -1.92
N PRO A 10 1.68 -4.61 -1.43
CA PRO A 10 1.25 -4.93 -0.07
C PRO A 10 1.15 -6.44 0.16
N PRO A 11 1.46 -6.92 1.38
CA PRO A 11 1.21 -8.29 1.76
C PRO A 11 -0.25 -8.69 1.44
N PRO A 12 -0.50 -9.91 0.93
CA PRO A 12 -1.84 -10.32 0.47
C PRO A 12 -2.94 -10.13 1.52
N THR A 13 -2.63 -10.34 2.79
CA THR A 13 -3.56 -10.14 3.92
C THR A 13 -3.96 -8.69 4.08
N LYS A 14 -3.01 -7.75 4.06
CA LYS A 14 -3.27 -6.31 4.15
C LYS A 14 -4.04 -5.80 2.93
N ALA A 15 -3.68 -6.29 1.74
CA ALA A 15 -4.38 -5.97 0.51
C ALA A 15 -5.85 -6.43 0.53
N LEU A 16 -6.11 -7.65 1.05
CA LEU A 16 -7.46 -8.18 1.20
C LEU A 16 -8.29 -7.33 2.18
N ILE A 17 -7.72 -6.97 3.33
CA ILE A 17 -8.40 -6.12 4.33
C ILE A 17 -8.72 -4.76 3.72
N ALA A 18 -7.78 -4.13 3.01
CA ALA A 18 -7.99 -2.85 2.35
C ALA A 18 -9.12 -2.91 1.30
N ARG A 19 -9.19 -4.00 0.52
CA ARG A 19 -10.28 -4.22 -0.45
C ARG A 19 -11.65 -4.36 0.23
N ILE A 20 -11.72 -5.16 1.29
CA ILE A 20 -12.97 -5.34 2.06
C ILE A 20 -13.41 -4.01 2.67
N LEU A 21 -12.47 -3.27 3.28
CA LEU A 21 -12.73 -1.96 3.86
C LEU A 21 -13.28 -0.98 2.81
N SER A 22 -12.71 -0.99 1.60
CA SER A 22 -13.17 -0.14 0.50
C SER A 22 -14.61 -0.46 0.07
N MET A 23 -14.96 -1.74 -0.03
CA MET A 23 -16.34 -2.16 -0.34
C MET A 23 -17.33 -1.76 0.75
N VAL A 24 -16.97 -1.98 2.02
CA VAL A 24 -17.81 -1.61 3.17
C VAL A 24 -17.99 -0.09 3.25
N LYS A 25 -16.93 0.69 3.05
CA LYS A 25 -16.96 2.16 2.97
C LYS A 25 -17.96 2.62 1.91
N MET A 26 -17.87 2.08 0.69
CA MET A 26 -18.76 2.46 -0.41
C MET A 26 -20.22 2.14 -0.09
N ALA A 27 -20.51 0.96 0.46
CA ALA A 27 -21.87 0.60 0.88
C ALA A 27 -22.39 1.55 1.97
N LEU A 28 -21.56 1.88 2.96
CA LEU A 28 -21.94 2.77 4.06
C LEU A 28 -22.20 4.20 3.59
N LEU A 29 -21.38 4.73 2.67
CA LEU A 29 -21.59 6.04 2.06
C LEU A 29 -22.90 6.09 1.27
N VAL A 30 -23.21 5.06 0.48
CA VAL A 30 -24.49 4.95 -0.24
C VAL A 30 -25.66 4.98 0.75
N CYS A 31 -25.61 4.15 1.80
CA CYS A 31 -26.66 4.14 2.84
C CYS A 31 -26.86 5.52 3.50
N LEU A 32 -25.76 6.21 3.86
CA LEU A 32 -25.83 7.54 4.47
C LEU A 32 -26.41 8.60 3.53
N LEU A 33 -26.03 8.58 2.25
CA LEU A 33 -26.53 9.53 1.25
C LEU A 33 -28.04 9.38 1.05
N PHE A 34 -28.53 8.14 0.94
CA PHE A 34 -29.97 7.87 0.85
C PHE A 34 -30.70 7.99 2.19
N GLY A 35 -29.99 8.22 3.29
CA GLY A 35 -30.55 8.30 4.64
C GLY A 35 -31.18 6.98 5.10
N GLN A 36 -30.78 5.86 4.51
CA GLN A 36 -31.29 4.54 4.84
C GLN A 36 -30.60 4.02 6.10
N ASN A 37 -31.35 3.30 6.91
CA ASN A 37 -30.84 2.69 8.13
C ASN A 37 -30.71 1.16 7.94
N PRO A 38 -29.52 0.62 7.68
CA PRO A 38 -29.35 -0.81 7.49
C PRO A 38 -29.60 -1.62 8.78
N PHE A 39 -29.50 -0.99 9.96
CA PHE A 39 -29.69 -1.69 11.24
C PHE A 39 -31.14 -2.08 11.48
N THR A 40 -32.10 -1.29 10.99
CA THR A 40 -33.53 -1.63 11.08
C THR A 40 -33.87 -2.86 10.24
N LEU A 41 -33.22 -3.03 9.09
CA LEU A 41 -33.38 -4.23 8.25
C LEU A 41 -32.87 -5.50 8.94
N LEU A 42 -31.82 -5.37 9.76
CA LEU A 42 -31.25 -6.48 10.52
C LEU A 42 -31.95 -6.73 11.87
N ASN A 43 -33.00 -5.99 12.21
CA ASN A 43 -33.66 -5.99 13.52
C ASN A 43 -32.69 -5.74 14.70
N ILE A 44 -31.63 -4.96 14.46
CA ILE A 44 -30.65 -4.58 15.49
C ILE A 44 -30.96 -3.12 15.92
N PRO A 45 -30.86 -2.78 17.22
CA PRO A 45 -31.02 -1.40 17.66
C PRO A 45 -30.01 -0.50 16.94
N THR A 46 -30.50 0.63 16.42
CA THR A 46 -29.64 1.58 15.70
C THR A 46 -28.64 2.21 16.66
N PRO A 47 -27.33 2.13 16.39
CA PRO A 47 -26.33 2.77 17.23
C PRO A 47 -26.50 4.29 17.25
N ALA A 48 -26.27 4.93 18.40
CA ALA A 48 -26.39 6.38 18.56
C ALA A 48 -25.51 7.16 17.55
N ALA A 49 -24.31 6.65 17.25
CA ALA A 49 -23.42 7.23 16.25
C ALA A 49 -24.04 7.24 14.84
N TYR A 50 -24.80 6.20 14.47
CA TYR A 50 -25.46 6.13 13.17
C TYR A 50 -26.68 7.07 13.12
N SER A 51 -27.45 7.15 14.20
CA SER A 51 -28.54 8.13 14.32
C SER A 51 -28.05 9.56 14.17
N TRP A 52 -26.91 9.90 14.80
CA TRP A 52 -26.25 11.19 14.62
C TRP A 52 -25.77 11.42 13.18
N ALA A 53 -25.22 10.38 12.54
CA ALA A 53 -24.77 10.44 11.16
C ALA A 53 -25.94 10.72 10.18
N LEU A 54 -27.12 10.14 10.43
CA LEU A 54 -28.32 10.42 9.65
C LEU A 54 -28.84 11.86 9.82
N GLN A 55 -28.63 12.47 10.99
CA GLN A 55 -28.95 13.89 11.23
C GLN A 55 -27.94 14.82 10.54
N ASN A 56 -26.67 14.40 10.44
CA ASN A 56 -25.56 15.19 9.91
C ASN A 56 -24.91 14.55 8.68
N LYS A 57 -25.73 14.18 7.68
CA LYS A 57 -25.34 13.31 6.56
C LYS A 57 -24.08 13.76 5.83
N MET A 58 -23.97 15.06 5.51
CA MET A 58 -22.85 15.60 4.74
C MET A 58 -21.54 15.49 5.51
N TYR A 59 -21.54 15.87 6.80
CA TYR A 59 -20.38 15.75 7.67
C TYR A 59 -19.99 14.29 7.88
N ALA A 60 -20.96 13.42 8.18
CA ALA A 60 -20.73 12.00 8.39
C ALA A 60 -20.14 11.33 7.14
N CYS A 61 -20.64 11.62 5.95
CA CYS A 61 -20.09 11.09 4.69
C CYS A 61 -18.63 11.52 4.50
N LEU A 62 -18.31 12.80 4.74
CA LEU A 62 -16.94 13.29 4.64
C LEU A 62 -16.01 12.59 5.62
N MET A 63 -16.41 12.46 6.88
CA MET A 63 -15.59 11.77 7.88
C MET A 63 -15.37 10.30 7.51
N VAL A 64 -16.43 9.56 7.17
CA VAL A 64 -16.29 8.15 6.73
C VAL A 64 -15.34 8.05 5.56
N PHE A 65 -15.50 8.91 4.53
CA PHE A 65 -14.63 8.90 3.37
C PHE A 65 -13.16 9.14 3.75
N PHE A 66 -12.86 10.21 4.50
CA PHE A 66 -11.49 10.56 4.85
C PHE A 66 -10.84 9.54 5.81
N PHE A 67 -11.54 9.14 6.86
CA PHE A 67 -10.99 8.17 7.82
C PHE A 67 -10.76 6.81 7.16
N SER A 68 -11.72 6.30 6.38
CA SER A 68 -11.54 5.01 5.69
C SER A 68 -10.42 5.08 4.64
N ASN A 69 -10.32 6.15 3.85
CA ASN A 69 -9.22 6.31 2.90
C ASN A 69 -7.85 6.41 3.59
N SER A 70 -7.79 7.02 4.78
CA SER A 70 -6.55 7.10 5.56
C SER A 70 -6.12 5.71 6.04
N ILE A 71 -7.06 4.90 6.53
CA ILE A 71 -6.80 3.51 6.96
C ILE A 71 -6.43 2.63 5.76
N GLU A 72 -7.12 2.76 4.63
CA GLU A 72 -6.78 2.06 3.39
C GLU A 72 -5.35 2.39 2.94
N SER A 73 -4.98 3.67 2.93
CA SER A 73 -3.63 4.13 2.58
C SER A 73 -2.58 3.54 3.52
N TYR A 74 -2.88 3.45 4.82
CA TYR A 74 -1.99 2.82 5.80
C TYR A 74 -1.82 1.31 5.55
N LEU A 75 -2.89 0.60 5.19
CA LEU A 75 -2.84 -0.85 4.91
C LEU A 75 -2.05 -1.18 3.63
N ILE A 76 -2.16 -0.34 2.61
CA ILE A 76 -1.44 -0.51 1.34
C ILE A 76 0.03 -0.08 1.45
N SER A 77 0.35 0.85 2.34
CA SER A 77 1.73 1.30 2.55
C SER A 77 2.57 0.20 3.23
N THR A 78 3.60 -0.27 2.52
CA THR A 78 4.47 -1.36 3.00
C THR A 78 5.73 -0.89 3.70
N GLY A 79 6.12 0.37 3.51
CA GLY A 79 7.36 0.93 4.05
C GLY A 79 8.63 0.26 3.51
N ALA A 80 8.49 -0.56 2.47
CA ALA A 80 9.56 -1.30 1.83
C ALA A 80 10.41 -0.38 0.96
N PHE A 81 11.68 -0.75 0.84
CA PHE A 81 12.62 -0.16 -0.09
C PHE A 81 13.49 -1.30 -0.58
N GLU A 82 13.36 -1.64 -1.86
CA GLU A 82 14.07 -2.75 -2.48
C GLU A 82 14.75 -2.27 -3.76
N ILE A 83 15.91 -2.85 -4.04
CA ILE A 83 16.69 -2.56 -5.23
C ILE A 83 17.03 -3.90 -5.87
N SER A 84 16.72 -4.04 -7.15
CA SER A 84 17.07 -5.20 -7.96
C SER A 84 17.77 -4.76 -9.25
N VAL A 85 18.63 -5.62 -9.79
CA VAL A 85 19.27 -5.43 -11.09
C VAL A 85 19.10 -6.72 -11.90
N ASN A 86 18.47 -6.63 -13.07
CA ASN A 86 18.12 -7.79 -13.90
C ASN A 86 17.38 -8.89 -13.09
N ASP A 87 16.37 -8.50 -12.32
CA ASP A 87 15.57 -9.39 -11.44
C ASP A 87 16.33 -10.04 -10.27
N VAL A 88 17.62 -9.70 -10.07
CA VAL A 88 18.39 -10.14 -8.90
C VAL A 88 18.28 -9.10 -7.79
N PRO A 89 17.72 -9.44 -6.60
CA PRO A 89 17.59 -8.49 -5.50
C PRO A 89 18.98 -8.18 -4.90
N LEU A 90 19.35 -6.91 -4.89
CA LEU A 90 20.60 -6.40 -4.29
C LEU A 90 20.39 -5.94 -2.85
N TRP A 91 19.24 -5.33 -2.55
CA TRP A 91 18.93 -4.86 -1.21
C TRP A 91 17.45 -4.93 -0.92
N SER A 92 17.11 -5.27 0.33
CA SER A 92 15.77 -5.12 0.86
C SER A 92 15.82 -4.53 2.26
N LYS A 93 15.16 -3.38 2.46
CA LYS A 93 14.97 -2.79 3.79
C LYS A 93 14.13 -3.69 4.70
N LEU A 94 13.22 -4.49 4.13
CA LEU A 94 12.41 -5.42 4.90
C LEU A 94 13.26 -6.53 5.55
N GLN A 95 14.31 -6.96 4.85
CA GLN A 95 15.24 -7.99 5.35
C GLN A 95 16.33 -7.40 6.26
N THR A 96 16.89 -6.25 5.88
CA THR A 96 18.04 -5.64 6.58
C THR A 96 17.63 -4.72 7.72
N GLY A 97 16.36 -4.29 7.78
CA GLY A 97 15.83 -3.35 8.78
C GLY A 97 16.32 -1.91 8.63
N ARG A 98 17.18 -1.62 7.66
CA ARG A 98 17.76 -0.28 7.44
C ARG A 98 17.92 0.03 5.95
N LEU A 99 18.10 1.31 5.66
CA LEU A 99 18.54 1.75 4.33
C LEU A 99 20.05 1.52 4.19
N PRO A 100 20.54 1.24 2.98
CA PRO A 100 21.97 1.13 2.74
C PRO A 100 22.61 2.51 2.83
N SER A 101 23.81 2.60 3.38
CA SER A 101 24.61 3.83 3.27
C SER A 101 25.04 4.05 1.81
N ALA A 102 25.35 5.30 1.44
CA ALA A 102 25.80 5.61 0.08
C ALA A 102 27.01 4.78 -0.36
N ASN A 103 27.97 4.56 0.55
CA ASN A 103 29.17 3.78 0.25
C ASN A 103 28.86 2.29 0.06
N GLU A 104 28.03 1.70 0.93
CA GLU A 104 27.58 0.30 0.77
C GLU A 104 26.82 0.11 -0.55
N PHE A 105 25.97 1.08 -0.90
CA PHE A 105 25.22 1.05 -2.14
C PHE A 105 26.14 1.01 -3.37
N VAL A 106 27.13 1.90 -3.43
CA VAL A 106 28.11 1.93 -4.52
C VAL A 106 28.92 0.63 -4.58
N GLN A 107 29.36 0.10 -3.43
CA GLN A 107 30.12 -1.16 -3.38
C GLN A 107 29.31 -2.35 -3.89
N MET A 108 28.02 -2.45 -3.53
CA MET A 108 27.14 -3.51 -4.01
C MET A 108 26.93 -3.44 -5.53
N LEU A 109 26.74 -2.23 -6.08
CA LEU A 109 26.64 -2.03 -7.53
C LEU A 109 27.94 -2.41 -8.25
N GLN A 110 29.09 -1.98 -7.72
CA GLN A 110 30.40 -2.32 -8.29
C GLN A 110 30.64 -3.83 -8.27
N THR A 111 30.29 -4.50 -7.18
CA THR A 111 30.41 -5.96 -7.04
C THR A 111 29.53 -6.67 -8.07
N PHE A 112 28.28 -6.22 -8.24
CA PHE A 112 27.38 -6.79 -9.24
C PHE A 112 27.87 -6.56 -10.68
N ALA A 113 28.32 -5.34 -11.01
CA ALA A 113 28.86 -5.02 -12.33
C ALA A 113 30.08 -5.89 -12.65
N THR A 114 31.02 -6.00 -11.71
CA THR A 114 32.22 -6.82 -11.84
C THR A 114 31.86 -8.30 -12.06
N ASN A 115 30.97 -8.86 -11.25
CA ASN A 115 30.53 -10.25 -11.39
C ASN A 115 29.82 -10.50 -12.74
N THR A 116 29.13 -9.50 -13.29
CA THR A 116 28.48 -9.60 -14.60
C THR A 116 29.50 -9.59 -15.74
N GLU A 117 30.58 -8.79 -15.63
CA GLU A 117 31.69 -8.77 -16.60
C GLU A 117 32.50 -10.08 -16.57
N PHE A 118 32.77 -10.63 -15.39
CA PHE A 118 33.43 -11.93 -15.25
C PHE A 118 32.62 -13.08 -15.84
N ASN A 119 31.29 -13.03 -15.75
CA ASN A 119 30.40 -14.07 -16.29
C ASN A 119 30.07 -13.86 -17.79
N ASN A 120 30.51 -12.76 -18.39
CA ASN A 120 30.32 -12.49 -19.81
C ASN A 120 31.55 -11.78 -20.42
N PRO A 121 32.68 -12.50 -20.61
CA PRO A 121 33.95 -11.90 -21.03
C PRO A 121 33.95 -11.29 -22.44
N GLY A 122 32.84 -11.40 -23.20
CA GLY A 122 32.73 -10.95 -24.59
C GLY A 122 32.07 -9.58 -24.80
N ARG A 123 31.68 -8.85 -23.75
CA ARG A 123 30.91 -7.59 -23.87
C ARG A 123 31.70 -6.28 -23.77
N LEU A 124 33.04 -6.33 -23.78
CA LEU A 124 33.87 -5.13 -23.92
C LEU A 124 34.52 -5.10 -25.31
N ASN A 125 33.74 -4.66 -26.29
CA ASN A 125 34.28 -3.92 -27.43
C ASN A 125 33.44 -2.66 -27.59
N PHE A 126 34.15 -1.53 -27.51
CA PHE A 126 33.75 -0.11 -27.63
C PHE A 126 33.31 0.57 -26.33
#